data_AF-A0A932A4R0-F1
#
_entry.id   AF-A0A932A4R0-F1
#
_cell.length_a   1.000
_cell.length_b   1.000
_cell.length_c   1.000
_cell.angle_alpha   90.00
_cell.angle_beta   90.00
_cell.angle_gamma   90.00
#
_symmetry.space_group_name_H-M   'P 1'
#
loop_
_entity.id
_entity.type
_entity.pdbx_description
1 polymer ?
#
loop_
_entity_poly.entity_id
_entity_poly.type
_entity_poly.pdbx_seq_one_letter_code
_entity_poly.pdbx_strand_id
1 'polypeptide(L)'
;MTKKEVRYLDPLYVIFEKYLYDFPHEDLDLFIATIVNEYMDYLKTHSVSVPDKSMNFLMKDLTEEVYDMFIKKVHGCLNLKDFRNSGRVTKLEKLLAQDRYEKLAA
;
A
#
# COMPACT_ATOMS: atom_id res chain seq x y z
N MET A 1 -22.12 5.12 25.32
CA MET A 1 -21.94 4.72 23.90
C MET A 1 -20.68 5.39 23.38
N THR A 2 -19.55 4.67 23.34
CA THR A 2 -18.32 5.19 22.73
C THR A 2 -18.48 5.18 21.22
N LYS A 3 -18.51 6.37 20.60
CA LYS A 3 -18.40 6.50 19.14
C LYS A 3 -17.07 5.87 18.74
N LYS A 4 -17.13 4.71 18.09
CA LYS A 4 -15.96 4.09 17.47
C LYS A 4 -15.58 5.03 16.32
N GLU A 5 -14.53 5.85 16.51
CA GLU A 5 -14.00 6.68 15.42
C GLU A 5 -13.69 5.75 14.25
N VAL A 6 -14.33 5.99 13.12
CA VAL A 6 -13.98 5.34 11.87
C VAL A 6 -12.59 5.87 11.54
N ARG A 7 -11.54 5.11 11.88
CA ARG A 7 -10.18 5.40 11.44
C ARG A 7 -10.20 5.30 9.93
N TYR A 8 -10.24 6.45 9.27
CA TYR A 8 -10.04 6.55 7.84
C TYR A 8 -8.62 6.04 7.58
N LEU A 9 -8.51 4.86 6.98
CA LEU A 9 -7.21 4.29 6.66
C LEU A 9 -6.68 5.01 5.42
N ASP A 10 -5.42 5.38 5.48
CA ASP A 10 -4.74 6.06 4.39
C ASP A 10 -4.83 5.21 3.10
N PRO A 11 -5.31 5.77 1.97
CA PRO A 11 -5.41 5.03 0.70
C PRO A 11 -4.09 4.42 0.24
N LEU A 12 -2.96 5.12 0.44
CA LEU A 12 -1.64 4.60 0.11
C LEU A 12 -1.33 3.34 0.92
N TYR A 13 -1.66 3.34 2.22
CA TYR A 13 -1.48 2.19 3.09
C TYR A 13 -2.39 1.03 2.70
N VAL A 14 -3.63 1.30 2.32
CA VAL A 14 -4.59 0.27 1.89
C VAL A 14 -4.10 -0.42 0.62
N ILE A 15 -3.64 0.35 -0.38
CA ILE A 15 -3.04 -0.18 -1.61
C ILE A 15 -1.77 -0.99 -1.29
N PHE A 16 -0.89 -0.44 -0.43
CA PHE A 16 0.31 -1.12 0.03
C PHE A 16 0.01 -2.49 0.65
N GLU A 17 -0.96 -2.58 1.55
CA GLU A 17 -1.28 -3.85 2.23
C GLU A 17 -1.83 -4.92 1.28
N LYS A 18 -2.67 -4.54 0.31
CA LYS A 18 -3.15 -5.45 -0.75
C LYS A 18 -1.96 -6.09 -1.48
N TYR A 19 -1.04 -5.26 -1.96
CA TYR A 19 0.14 -5.76 -2.67
C TYR A 19 1.11 -6.52 -1.77
N LEU A 20 1.27 -6.12 -0.51
CA LEU A 20 2.13 -6.82 0.43
C LEU A 20 1.77 -8.32 0.52
N TYR A 21 0.48 -8.65 0.47
CA TYR A 21 0.01 -10.04 0.58
C TYR A 21 -0.09 -10.79 -0.74
N ASP A 22 -0.41 -10.10 -1.84
CA ASP A 22 -0.80 -10.73 -3.12
C ASP A 22 0.08 -10.35 -4.32
N PHE A 23 1.13 -9.54 -4.14
CA PHE A 23 2.03 -9.18 -5.25
C PHE A 23 2.79 -10.40 -5.80
N PRO A 24 2.72 -10.69 -7.11
CA PRO A 24 3.18 -11.96 -7.66
C PRO A 24 4.70 -12.05 -7.89
N HIS A 25 5.41 -10.93 -7.81
CA HIS A 25 6.85 -10.84 -8.09
C HIS A 25 7.66 -10.63 -6.80
N GLU A 26 8.94 -11.01 -6.82
CA GLU A 26 9.88 -10.76 -5.71
C GLU A 26 10.71 -9.47 -5.93
N ASP A 27 10.36 -8.67 -6.93
CA ASP A 27 11.03 -7.43 -7.31
C ASP A 27 10.50 -6.24 -6.48
N LEU A 28 11.37 -5.65 -5.66
CA LEU A 28 11.02 -4.53 -4.78
C LEU A 28 10.76 -3.23 -5.55
N ASP A 29 11.54 -2.96 -6.60
CA ASP A 29 11.36 -1.73 -7.38
C ASP A 29 10.02 -1.78 -8.14
N LEU A 30 9.70 -2.95 -8.71
CA LEU A 30 8.40 -3.17 -9.35
C LEU A 30 7.25 -3.12 -8.33
N PHE A 31 7.44 -3.66 -7.12
CA PHE A 31 6.46 -3.59 -6.04
C PHE A 31 6.14 -2.13 -5.67
N ILE A 32 7.18 -1.33 -5.44
CA ILE A 32 7.02 0.09 -5.08
C ILE A 32 6.38 0.86 -6.23
N ALA A 33 6.89 0.69 -7.45
CA ALA A 33 6.35 1.35 -8.63
C ALA A 33 4.87 1.01 -8.87
N THR A 34 4.47 -0.24 -8.63
CA THR A 34 3.07 -0.67 -8.76
C THR A 34 2.18 0.08 -7.78
N ILE A 35 2.56 0.18 -6.51
CA ILE A 35 1.80 0.87 -5.47
C ILE A 35 1.71 2.37 -5.75
N VAL A 36 2.84 3.00 -6.10
CA VAL A 36 2.89 4.44 -6.40
C VAL A 36 2.01 4.76 -7.59
N ASN A 37 2.09 3.99 -8.69
CA ASN A 37 1.26 4.21 -9.87
C ASN A 37 -0.23 4.05 -9.55
N GLU A 38 -0.61 3.01 -8.79
CA GLU A 38 -2.00 2.79 -8.40
C GLU A 38 -2.54 3.90 -7.49
N TYR A 39 -1.72 4.42 -6.57
CA TYR A 39 -2.10 5.57 -5.75
C TYR A 39 -2.25 6.84 -6.58
N MET A 40 -1.37 7.07 -7.56
CA MET A 40 -1.48 8.20 -8.48
C MET A 40 -2.76 8.13 -9.32
N ASP A 41 -3.16 6.93 -9.75
CA ASP A 41 -4.42 6.71 -10.45
C ASP A 41 -5.63 6.87 -9.52
N TYR A 42 -5.52 6.46 -8.26
CA TYR A 42 -6.50 6.76 -7.22
C TYR A 42 -6.70 8.28 -7.05
N LEU A 43 -5.63 9.08 -6.98
CA LEU A 43 -5.74 10.53 -6.90
C LEU A 43 -6.47 11.14 -8.10
N LYS A 44 -6.17 10.68 -9.32
CA LYS A 44 -6.84 11.15 -10.55
C LYS A 44 -8.33 10.83 -10.54
N THR A 45 -8.70 9.60 -10.18
CA THR A 45 -10.11 9.16 -10.13
C THR A 45 -10.93 9.90 -9.07
N HIS A 46 -10.28 10.34 -7.98
CA HIS A 46 -10.90 11.12 -6.91
C HIS A 46 -10.82 12.64 -7.12
N SER A 47 -10.54 13.09 -8.35
CA SER A 47 -10.48 14.51 -8.74
C SER A 47 -9.44 15.33 -7.97
N VAL A 48 -8.39 14.69 -7.45
CA VAL A 48 -7.25 15.39 -6.85
C VAL A 48 -6.31 15.84 -7.97
N SER A 49 -6.27 17.14 -8.22
CA SER A 49 -5.39 17.73 -9.24
C SER A 49 -3.99 17.93 -8.69
N VAL A 50 -3.04 17.12 -9.15
CA VAL A 50 -1.60 17.32 -8.90
C VAL A 50 -1.00 18.15 -10.05
N PRO A 51 -0.39 19.31 -9.79
CA PRO A 51 0.29 20.08 -10.83
C PRO A 51 1.43 19.28 -11.48
N ASP A 52 1.57 19.35 -12.81
CA ASP A 52 2.59 18.60 -13.56
C ASP A 52 4.01 18.81 -13.03
N LYS A 53 4.34 20.05 -12.63
CA LYS A 53 5.65 20.41 -12.08
C LYS A 53 5.95 19.73 -10.74
N SER A 54 4.92 19.37 -9.99
CA SER A 54 5.00 18.71 -8.69
C SER A 54 4.92 17.19 -8.81
N MET A 55 4.50 16.67 -9.97
CA MET A 55 4.29 15.24 -10.20
C MET A 55 5.53 14.40 -9.88
N ASN A 56 6.70 14.79 -10.41
CA ASN A 56 7.95 14.05 -10.19
C ASN A 56 8.39 14.09 -8.73
N PHE A 57 8.18 15.21 -8.03
CA PHE A 57 8.50 15.32 -6.60
C PHE A 57 7.58 14.44 -5.77
N LEU A 58 6.27 14.48 -6.05
CA LEU A 58 5.29 13.64 -5.37
C LEU A 58 5.58 12.15 -5.58
N MET A 59 5.88 11.72 -6.81
CA MET A 59 6.23 10.33 -7.08
C MET A 59 7.49 9.89 -6.33
N LYS A 60 8.49 10.78 -6.20
CA LYS A 60 9.70 10.51 -5.41
C LYS A 60 9.37 10.34 -3.93
N ASP A 61 8.60 11.26 -3.37
CA ASP A 61 8.20 11.23 -1.96
C ASP A 61 7.37 9.98 -1.65
N LEU A 62 6.42 9.63 -2.52
CA LEU A 62 5.63 8.40 -2.40
C LEU A 62 6.49 7.14 -2.50
N THR A 63 7.49 7.13 -3.39
CA THR A 63 8.43 6.00 -3.52
C THR A 63 9.20 5.80 -2.22
N GLU A 64 9.70 6.89 -1.62
CA GLU A 64 10.40 6.86 -0.33
C GLU A 64 9.48 6.39 0.79
N GLU A 65 8.25 6.90 0.85
CA GLU A 65 7.26 6.51 1.86
C GLU A 65 6.87 5.02 1.76
N VAL A 66 6.63 4.52 0.54
CA VAL A 66 6.31 3.09 0.31
C VAL A 66 7.49 2.19 0.67
N TYR A 67 8.72 2.62 0.35
CA TYR A 67 9.93 1.91 0.78
C TYR A 67 10.03 1.85 2.31
N ASP A 68 9.76 2.97 2.99
CA ASP A 68 9.76 3.06 4.45
C ASP A 68 8.72 2.15 5.10
N MET A 69 7.50 2.12 4.55
CA MET A 69 6.43 1.22 4.98
C MET A 69 6.84 -0.24 4.77
N PHE A 70 7.45 -0.56 3.64
CA PHE A 70 7.95 -1.89 3.32
C PHE A 70 8.95 -2.35 4.39
N ILE A 71 10.03 -1.59 4.62
CA ILE A 71 11.07 -1.93 5.60
C ILE A 71 10.49 -2.15 7.00
N LYS A 72 9.59 -1.26 7.45
CA LYS A 72 8.93 -1.38 8.76
C LYS A 72 8.08 -2.64 8.85
N LYS A 73 7.36 -3.00 7.79
CA LYS A 73 6.41 -4.11 7.79
C LYS A 73 7.11 -5.47 7.63
N VAL A 74 8.13 -5.56 6.79
CA VAL A 74 8.89 -6.81 6.56
C VAL A 74 10.08 -6.97 7.51
N HIS A 75 10.28 -6.04 8.46
CA HIS A 75 11.41 -6.06 9.39
C HIS A 75 11.67 -7.46 9.98
N GLY A 76 12.88 -7.98 9.78
CA GLY A 76 13.27 -9.34 10.18
C GLY A 76 12.96 -10.43 9.15
N CYS A 77 12.56 -10.06 7.93
CA CYS A 77 12.47 -10.92 6.75
C CYS A 77 13.38 -10.35 5.65
N LEU A 78 13.97 -11.21 4.81
CA LEU A 78 14.88 -10.75 3.75
C LEU A 78 14.14 -10.18 2.55
N ASN A 79 12.93 -10.67 2.28
CA ASN A 79 12.11 -10.30 1.13
C ASN A 79 10.61 -10.52 1.39
N LEU A 80 9.77 -10.17 0.42
CA LEU A 80 8.31 -10.35 0.47
C LEU A 80 7.88 -11.80 0.72
N LYS A 81 8.59 -12.75 0.10
CA LYS A 81 8.26 -14.17 0.23
C LYS A 81 8.55 -14.70 1.62
N ASP A 82 9.69 -14.33 2.20
CA ASP A 82 10.02 -14.65 3.59
C ASP A 82 9.00 -14.05 4.55
N PHE A 83 8.58 -12.80 4.30
CA PHE A 83 7.54 -12.16 5.10
C PHE A 83 6.21 -12.94 5.05
N ARG A 84 5.76 -13.34 3.86
CA ARG A 84 4.53 -14.12 3.70
C ARG A 84 4.61 -15.52 4.32
N ASN A 85 5.80 -16.13 4.30
CA ASN A 85 6.04 -17.45 4.86
C ASN A 85 6.42 -17.44 6.35
N SER A 86 6.65 -16.26 6.94
CA SER A 86 7.08 -16.12 8.34
C SER A 86 6.04 -16.54 9.38
N GLY A 87 4.80 -16.85 8.96
CA GLY A 87 3.67 -17.11 9.86
C GLY A 87 3.07 -15.84 10.49
N ARG A 88 3.64 -14.66 10.21
CA ARG A 88 3.11 -13.37 10.68
C ARG A 88 1.87 -12.91 9.91
N VAL A 89 1.62 -13.47 8.73
CA VAL A 89 0.49 -13.11 7.88
C VAL A 89 -0.63 -14.13 8.08
N THR A 90 -1.67 -13.74 8.81
CA THR A 90 -2.84 -14.59 9.02
C THR A 90 -3.81 -14.50 7.84
N LYS A 91 -4.62 -15.56 7.66
CA LYS A 91 -5.71 -15.55 6.66
C LYS A 91 -6.70 -14.40 6.92
N LEU A 92 -6.94 -14.07 8.19
CA LEU A 92 -7.82 -12.98 8.58
C LEU A 92 -7.27 -11.61 8.14
N GLU A 93 -5.97 -11.36 8.34
CA GLU A 93 -5.34 -10.10 7.91
C GLU A 93 -5.41 -9.91 6.40
N LYS A 94 -5.19 -10.98 5.62
CA LYS A 94 -5.35 -10.94 4.16
C LYS A 94 -6.77 -10.57 3.75
N LEU A 95 -7.78 -11.23 4.34
CA LEU A 95 -9.19 -10.96 4.05
C LEU A 95 -9.57 -9.52 4.43
N LEU A 96 -9.09 -9.02 5.56
CA LEU A 96 -9.36 -7.65 5.99
C LEU A 96 -8.68 -6.61 5.09
N ALA A 97 -7.47 -6.89 4.58
CA ALA A 97 -6.80 -6.01 3.62
C ALA A 97 -7.54 -5.95 2.29
N GLN A 98 -8.01 -7.11 1.81
CA GLN A 98 -8.84 -7.21 0.60
C GLN A 98 -10.16 -6.42 0.75
N ASP A 99 -10.88 -6.59 1.87
CA ASP A 99 -12.12 -5.85 2.15
C ASP A 99 -11.90 -4.33 2.21
N ARG A 100 -10.77 -3.88 2.79
CA ARG A 100 -10.41 -2.45 2.77
C ARG A 100 -10.12 -1.94 1.37
N TYR A 101 -9.42 -2.74 0.57
CA TYR A 101 -9.09 -2.38 -0.80
C TYR A 101 -10.34 -2.30 -1.69
N GLU A 102 -11.26 -3.25 -1.57
CA GLU A 102 -12.54 -3.24 -2.28
C GLU A 102 -13.38 -2.01 -1.93
N LYS A 103 -13.37 -1.59 -0.66
CA LYS A 103 -14.04 -0.35 -0.21
C LYS A 103 -13.38 0.93 -0.73
N LEU A 104 -12.08 0.88 -1.01
CA LEU A 104 -11.34 2.01 -1.58
C LEU A 104 -11.58 2.14 -3.09
N ALA A 105 -11.76 1.01 -3.78
CA ALA A 105 -11.95 0.95 -5.23
C ALA A 105 -13.42 1.11 -5.68
N ALA A 106 -14.37 1.09 -4.74
CA ALA A 106 -15.81 1.22 -4.97
C ALA A 106 -16.26 2.69 -5.01
#